data_AF-A0A367HXY3-F1
#
_entry.id   AF-A0A367HXY3-F1
#
_cell.length_a   1.000
_cell.length_b   1.000
_cell.length_c   1.000
_cell.angle_alpha   90.00
_cell.angle_beta   90.00
_cell.angle_gamma   90.00
#
_symmetry.space_group_name_H-M   'P 1'
#
loop_
_entity.id
_entity.type
_entity.pdbx_description
1 polymer ?
#
loop_
_entity_poly.entity_id
_entity_poly.type
_entity_poly.pdbx_seq_one_letter_code
_entity_poly.pdbx_strand_id
1 'polypeptide(L)'
;MPALHRPEEEPVNRHSQAPMPESIRHQLRAGQHPARSVPCPWCGVAGHKPCQAGKSRLLTGGSLHPQRVSAWAELTACCPTCQVTPAVPCHEDGRERATVHARRYAEAEQVAA
;
A
#
# COMPACT_ATOMS: atom_id res chain seq x y z
N MET A 1 -23.47 -55.47 -31.92
CA MET A 1 -23.71 -54.01 -31.82
C MET A 1 -22.67 -53.43 -30.89
N PRO A 2 -21.69 -52.67 -31.40
CA PRO A 2 -20.61 -52.12 -30.58
C PRO A 2 -21.08 -50.89 -29.79
N ALA A 3 -20.65 -50.80 -28.54
CA ALA A 3 -20.93 -49.69 -27.64
C ALA A 3 -20.30 -48.39 -28.16
N LEU A 4 -21.12 -47.36 -28.34
CA LEU A 4 -20.65 -46.00 -28.62
C LEU A 4 -20.09 -45.41 -27.32
N HIS A 5 -18.78 -45.52 -27.13
CA HIS A 5 -18.06 -44.66 -26.21
C HIS A 5 -18.20 -43.20 -26.69
N ARG A 6 -18.94 -42.38 -25.94
CA ARG A 6 -18.88 -40.92 -26.09
C ARG A 6 -17.59 -40.43 -25.43
N PRO A 7 -16.80 -39.58 -26.10
CA PRO A 7 -15.60 -39.01 -25.51
C PRO A 7 -15.96 -38.15 -24.30
N GLU A 8 -15.19 -38.33 -23.23
CA GLU A 8 -15.24 -37.57 -21.99
C GLU A 8 -15.04 -36.08 -22.28
N GLU A 9 -15.83 -35.24 -21.62
CA GLU A 9 -15.77 -33.79 -21.75
C GLU A 9 -14.46 -33.28 -21.15
N GLU A 10 -13.54 -32.88 -22.02
CA GLU A 10 -12.29 -32.23 -21.61
C GLU A 10 -12.64 -30.88 -20.94
N PRO A 11 -12.28 -30.65 -19.67
CA PRO A 11 -12.51 -29.36 -19.05
C PRO A 11 -11.61 -28.35 -19.76
N VAL A 12 -12.22 -27.44 -20.53
CA VAL A 12 -11.56 -26.27 -21.09
C VAL A 12 -10.85 -25.53 -19.96
N ASN A 13 -9.54 -25.74 -19.87
CA ASN A 13 -8.65 -25.05 -18.97
C ASN A 13 -8.47 -23.62 -19.47
N ARG A 14 -9.49 -22.78 -19.23
CA ARG A 14 -9.33 -21.33 -19.24
C ARG A 14 -8.39 -21.01 -18.09
N HIS A 15 -7.28 -20.37 -18.42
CA HIS A 15 -6.29 -19.76 -17.52
C HIS A 15 -5.06 -20.60 -17.15
N SER A 16 -4.24 -20.95 -18.15
CA SER A 16 -2.79 -20.78 -17.96
C SER A 16 -2.50 -19.27 -17.96
N GLN A 17 -2.83 -18.58 -16.86
CA GLN A 17 -2.33 -17.23 -16.62
C GLN A 17 -0.82 -17.34 -16.48
N ALA A 18 -0.09 -17.12 -17.59
CA ALA A 18 1.34 -16.93 -17.51
C ALA A 18 1.61 -15.88 -16.41
N PRO A 19 2.51 -16.16 -15.44
CA PRO A 19 2.78 -15.20 -14.38
C PRO A 19 3.22 -13.89 -15.04
N MET A 20 2.53 -12.79 -14.76
CA MET A 20 2.88 -11.49 -15.35
C MET A 20 4.38 -11.25 -15.18
N PRO A 21 5.10 -10.75 -16.20
CA PRO A 21 6.53 -10.50 -16.09
C PRO A 21 6.83 -9.48 -14.99
N GLU A 22 7.95 -9.65 -14.30
CA GLU A 22 8.30 -8.84 -13.13
C GLU A 22 8.44 -7.35 -13.47
N SER A 23 8.88 -7.02 -14.69
CA SER A 23 8.95 -5.64 -15.18
C SER A 23 7.59 -4.94 -15.17
N ILE A 24 6.52 -5.62 -15.61
CA ILE A 24 5.16 -5.09 -15.59
C ILE A 24 4.64 -4.99 -14.15
N ARG A 25 4.91 -6.01 -13.31
CA ARG A 25 4.56 -5.96 -11.88
C ARG A 25 5.26 -4.81 -11.15
N HIS A 26 6.50 -4.52 -11.49
CA HIS A 26 7.27 -3.44 -10.91
C HIS A 26 6.73 -2.08 -11.35
N GLN A 27 6.43 -1.87 -12.64
CA GLN A 27 5.82 -0.63 -13.15
C GLN A 27 4.45 -0.34 -12.51
N LEU A 28 3.59 -1.36 -12.37
CA LEU A 28 2.28 -1.24 -11.72
C LEU A 28 2.38 -0.95 -10.20
N ARG A 29 3.49 -1.33 -9.56
CA ARG A 29 3.78 -0.99 -8.16
C ARG A 29 4.41 0.39 -8.02
N ALA A 30 5.34 0.76 -8.89
CA ALA A 30 6.01 2.05 -8.89
C ALA A 30 5.04 3.23 -9.06
N GLY A 31 3.93 3.04 -9.78
CA GLY A 31 2.86 4.04 -9.88
C GLY A 31 2.02 4.22 -8.61
N GLN A 32 2.19 3.36 -7.59
CA GLN A 32 1.44 3.43 -6.34
C GLN A 32 2.32 3.94 -5.21
N HIS A 33 1.84 4.98 -4.53
CA HIS A 33 2.53 5.53 -3.36
C HIS A 33 2.73 4.44 -2.27
N PRO A 34 3.95 4.28 -1.70
CA PRO A 34 4.29 3.20 -0.78
C PRO A 34 3.41 3.19 0.48
N ALA A 35 3.00 4.37 0.97
CA ALA A 35 2.04 4.51 2.07
C ALA A 35 0.65 3.84 1.85
N ARG A 36 0.36 3.28 0.68
CA ARG A 36 -0.82 2.42 0.51
C ARG A 36 -0.69 1.10 1.27
N SER A 37 0.51 0.62 1.60
CA SER A 37 0.69 -0.64 2.34
C SER A 37 0.06 -0.61 3.74
N VAL A 38 0.05 0.55 4.40
CA VAL A 38 -0.47 0.70 5.77
C VAL A 38 -1.97 1.04 5.79
N PRO A 39 -2.73 0.66 6.83
CA PRO A 39 -4.10 1.14 7.02
C PRO A 39 -4.14 2.66 7.25
N CYS A 40 -5.22 3.32 6.82
CA CYS A 40 -5.39 4.75 7.05
C CYS A 40 -6.00 5.01 8.44
N PRO A 41 -5.32 5.74 9.34
CA PRO A 41 -5.85 6.03 10.67
C PRO A 41 -7.02 7.05 10.63
N TRP A 42 -7.15 7.83 9.56
CA TRP A 42 -8.21 8.84 9.43
C TRP A 42 -9.56 8.25 8.99
N CYS A 43 -9.57 7.44 7.91
CA CYS A 43 -10.79 6.86 7.37
C CYS A 43 -10.96 5.37 7.65
N GLY A 44 -10.00 4.74 8.32
CA GLY A 44 -10.05 3.32 8.71
C GLY A 44 -9.88 2.32 7.57
N VAL A 45 -9.60 2.78 6.34
CA VAL A 45 -9.46 1.88 5.19
C VAL A 45 -8.22 1.01 5.33
N ALA A 46 -8.34 -0.26 4.96
CA ALA A 46 -7.24 -1.23 5.03
C ALA A 46 -6.09 -0.90 4.07
N GLY A 47 -4.96 -1.60 4.28
CA GLY A 47 -3.83 -1.64 3.34
C GLY A 47 -4.30 -1.92 1.91
N HIS A 48 -3.62 -1.28 0.95
CA HIS A 48 -3.83 -1.33 -0.49
C HIS A 48 -5.16 -0.78 -1.03
N LYS A 49 -6.14 -0.45 -0.16
CA LYS A 49 -7.39 0.20 -0.57
C LYS A 49 -7.25 1.72 -0.70
N PRO A 50 -7.93 2.37 -1.66
CA PRO A 50 -7.93 3.83 -1.78
C PRO A 50 -8.60 4.48 -0.57
N CYS A 51 -8.14 5.67 -0.19
CA CYS A 51 -8.74 6.45 0.89
C CYS A 51 -10.16 6.91 0.49
N GLN A 52 -11.02 7.17 1.48
CA GLN A 52 -12.38 7.67 1.27
C GLN A 52 -12.50 9.12 1.75
N ALA A 53 -13.09 10.02 0.96
CA ALA A 53 -13.28 11.44 1.29
C ALA A 53 -14.54 11.67 2.15
N GLY A 54 -15.29 10.61 2.43
CA GLY A 54 -16.54 10.58 3.17
C GLY A 54 -17.13 9.15 3.11
N LYS A 55 -18.40 8.97 3.47
CA LYS A 55 -19.03 7.62 3.56
C LYS A 55 -19.11 6.84 2.24
N SER A 56 -19.08 7.50 1.08
CA SER A 56 -19.34 6.84 -0.21
C SER A 56 -18.43 7.29 -1.35
N ARG A 57 -17.56 8.29 -1.13
CA ARG A 57 -16.69 8.83 -2.18
C ARG A 57 -15.26 8.41 -1.94
N LEU A 58 -14.64 7.79 -2.94
CA LEU A 58 -13.22 7.47 -2.95
C LEU A 58 -12.40 8.71 -3.31
N LEU A 59 -11.20 8.83 -2.72
CA LEU A 59 -10.18 9.73 -3.25
C LEU A 59 -9.64 9.10 -4.53
N THR A 60 -9.95 9.73 -5.66
CA THR A 60 -9.45 9.34 -6.97
C THR A 60 -8.08 9.96 -7.22
N GLY A 61 -7.26 9.37 -8.10
CA GLY A 61 -6.00 9.99 -8.54
C GLY A 61 -4.81 9.77 -7.60
N GLY A 62 -4.83 8.72 -6.77
CA GLY A 62 -3.67 8.37 -5.93
C GLY A 62 -3.47 9.26 -4.69
N SER A 63 -4.36 10.22 -4.46
CA SER A 63 -4.33 11.04 -3.25
C SER A 63 -4.61 10.20 -2.00
N LEU A 64 -3.74 10.31 -1.00
CA LEU A 64 -3.86 9.67 0.31
C LEU A 64 -4.09 10.74 1.37
N HIS A 65 -4.78 10.39 2.46
CA HIS A 65 -4.84 11.29 3.61
C HIS A 65 -3.43 11.53 4.17
N PRO A 66 -3.08 12.76 4.57
CA PRO A 66 -1.78 13.07 5.18
C PRO A 66 -1.44 12.14 6.35
N GLN A 67 -2.45 11.77 7.15
CA GLN A 67 -2.28 10.87 8.30
C GLN A 67 -1.91 9.43 7.91
N ARG A 68 -2.25 8.98 6.69
CA ARG A 68 -1.80 7.67 6.19
C ARG A 68 -0.32 7.73 5.82
N VAL A 69 0.09 8.81 5.17
CA VAL A 69 1.50 9.03 4.81
C VAL A 69 2.35 9.16 6.06
N SER A 70 1.85 9.86 7.09
CA SER A 70 2.55 9.98 8.38
C SER A 70 2.69 8.63 9.09
N ALA A 71 1.62 7.84 9.16
CA ALA A 71 1.67 6.51 9.77
C ALA A 71 2.63 5.56 9.02
N TRP A 72 2.67 5.63 7.70
CA TRP A 72 3.64 4.89 6.90
C TRP A 72 5.08 5.32 7.21
N ALA A 73 5.36 6.62 7.20
CA ALA A 73 6.69 7.13 7.47
C ALA A 73 7.15 6.83 8.92
N GLU A 74 6.21 6.82 9.87
CA GLU A 74 6.44 6.40 11.24
C GLU A 74 6.87 4.94 11.34
N LEU A 75 6.23 4.05 10.59
CA LEU A 75 6.56 2.62 10.57
C LEU A 75 7.80 2.28 9.75
N THR A 76 8.19 3.15 8.79
CA THR A 76 9.23 2.83 7.81
C THR A 76 10.62 3.29 8.22
N ALA A 77 10.75 4.49 8.81
CA ALA A 77 12.05 5.12 9.02
C ALA A 77 12.22 5.74 10.41
N CYS A 78 13.47 5.90 10.82
CA CYS A 78 13.85 6.73 11.96
C CYS A 78 13.63 8.22 11.63
N CYS A 79 13.37 9.04 12.63
CA CYS A 79 13.32 10.50 12.47
C CYS A 79 14.65 11.13 12.87
N PRO A 80 15.43 11.75 11.95
CA PRO A 80 16.69 12.40 12.31
C PRO A 80 16.51 13.66 13.18
N THR A 81 15.34 14.30 13.13
CA THR A 81 15.07 15.56 13.84
C THR A 81 14.92 15.34 15.35
N CYS A 82 14.12 14.35 15.76
CA CYS A 82 13.88 14.04 17.17
C CYS A 82 14.49 12.69 17.58
N GLN A 83 15.29 12.08 16.70
CA GLN A 83 16.07 10.85 16.90
C GLN A 83 15.25 9.63 17.35
N VAL A 84 13.96 9.57 16.98
CA VAL A 84 13.09 8.44 17.33
C VAL A 84 13.16 7.32 16.29
N THR A 85 13.01 6.08 16.77
CA THR A 85 13.00 4.86 15.96
C THR A 85 11.65 4.65 15.24
N PRO A 86 11.55 3.70 14.28
CA PRO A 86 10.27 3.29 13.71
C PRO A 86 9.26 2.90 14.79
N ALA A 87 7.97 3.10 14.48
CA ALA A 87 6.83 2.89 15.39
C ALA A 87 6.78 3.79 16.64
N VAL A 88 7.75 4.69 16.83
CA VAL A 88 7.71 5.73 17.86
C VAL A 88 7.24 7.05 17.26
N PRO A 89 6.19 7.69 17.81
CA PRO A 89 5.72 9.00 17.34
C PRO A 89 6.80 10.07 17.39
N CYS A 90 6.76 10.99 16.44
CA CYS A 90 7.59 12.19 16.53
C CYS A 90 7.09 13.09 17.66
N HIS A 91 8.00 13.82 18.29
CA HIS A 91 7.68 14.77 19.36
C HIS A 91 8.31 16.14 19.09
N GLU A 92 7.68 17.19 19.61
CA GLU A 92 8.13 18.59 19.57
C GLU A 92 7.95 19.16 20.98
N ASP A 93 9.03 19.67 21.57
CA ASP A 93 9.07 20.17 22.95
C ASP A 93 8.48 19.20 24.00
N GLY A 94 8.77 17.91 23.84
CA GLY A 94 8.30 16.85 24.73
C GLY A 94 6.82 16.46 24.55
N ARG A 95 6.13 16.97 23.53
CA ARG A 95 4.76 16.57 23.17
C ARG A 95 4.73 15.78 21.87
N GLU A 96 3.94 14.72 21.84
CA GLU A 96 3.72 13.94 20.63
C GLU A 96 3.04 14.79 19.54
N ARG A 97 3.48 14.59 18.30
CA ARG A 97 2.93 15.25 17.12
C ARG A 97 1.93 14.32 16.45
N ALA A 98 0.86 14.89 15.89
CA ALA A 98 -0.09 14.14 15.07
C ALA A 98 0.52 13.68 13.73
N THR A 99 1.59 14.33 13.27
CA THR A 99 2.30 14.01 12.03
C THR A 99 3.80 13.96 12.25
N VAL A 100 4.51 13.13 11.49
CA VAL A 100 5.97 13.02 11.58
C VAL A 100 6.67 14.26 11.00
N HIS A 101 7.92 14.49 11.41
CA HIS A 101 8.74 15.57 10.85
C HIS A 101 8.97 15.40 9.33
N ALA A 102 9.08 16.52 8.61
CA ALA A 102 9.41 16.57 7.18
C ALA A 102 10.58 15.65 6.81
N ARG A 103 11.64 15.67 7.64
CA ARG A 103 12.83 14.84 7.43
C ARG A 103 12.54 13.35 7.45
N ARG A 104 11.63 12.88 8.32
CA ARG A 104 11.27 11.46 8.40
C ARG A 104 10.56 10.97 7.14
N TYR A 105 9.76 11.82 6.48
CA TYR A 105 9.16 11.46 5.18
C TYR A 105 10.24 11.20 4.14
N ALA A 106 11.23 12.09 4.04
CA ALA A 106 12.34 11.93 3.10
C ALA A 106 13.17 10.66 3.37
N GLU A 107 13.38 10.29 4.64
CA GLU A 107 14.05 9.03 4.97
C GLU A 107 13.18 7.82 4.60
N ALA A 108 11.87 7.87 4.86
CA ALA A 108 10.95 6.79 4.48
C ALA A 108 10.86 6.61 2.95
N GLU A 109 10.90 7.70 2.18
CA GLU A 109 10.95 7.66 0.72
C GLU A 109 12.25 7.02 0.22
N GLN A 110 13.40 7.33 0.84
CA GLN A 110 14.68 6.70 0.50
C GLN A 110 14.71 5.21 0.81
N VAL A 111 14.06 4.76 1.89
CA VAL A 111 13.98 3.34 2.26
C VAL A 111 13.05 2.56 1.32
N ALA A 112 12.07 3.23 0.71
CA ALA A 112 11.07 2.61 -0.16
C ALA A 112 11.38 2.71 -1.66
N ALA A 113 12.38 3.51 -2.05
CA ALA A 113 12.88 3.63 -3.43
C ALA A 113 13.76 2.43 -3.82
#